data_AF-A0A2P6C989-F1
#
_entry.id   AF-A0A2P6C989-F1
#
_cell.length_a   1.000
_cell.length_b   1.000
_cell.length_c   1.000
_cell.angle_alpha   90.00
_cell.angle_beta   90.00
_cell.angle_gamma   90.00
#
_symmetry.space_group_name_H-M   'P 1'
#
loop_
_entity.id
_entity.type
_entity.pdbx_description
1 polymer ?
#
loop_
_entity_poly.entity_id
_entity_poly.type
_entity_poly.pdbx_seq_one_letter_code
_entity_poly.pdbx_strand_id
1 'polypeptide(L)'
;MEWNEAEQLLKSNIGLDLHLTPEKNFKIVREIPPYTCKNYNNSEEFKVQVGTNTSVNIPLHMLETIFEATKLNNNTCNRAIFETNFPRELNAKPCNVHSVGKLFEHAGIMQMVDKRNYQIL
;
A
#
# COMPACT_ATOMS: atom_id res chain seq x y z
N MET A 1 -12.19 -9.12 -8.47
CA MET A 1 -11.05 -8.41 -9.07
C MET A 1 -9.82 -9.32 -9.03
N GLU A 2 -9.07 -9.36 -10.13
CA GLU A 2 -7.76 -10.03 -10.21
C GLU A 2 -6.62 -9.02 -10.05
N TRP A 3 -5.41 -9.48 -9.73
CA TRP A 3 -4.28 -8.57 -9.50
C TRP A 3 -4.02 -7.62 -10.67
N ASN A 4 -4.08 -8.08 -11.92
CA ASN A 4 -3.86 -7.22 -13.09
C ASN A 4 -4.83 -6.03 -13.15
N GLU A 5 -6.08 -6.23 -12.72
CA GLU A 5 -7.08 -5.16 -12.65
C GLU A 5 -6.77 -4.20 -11.49
N ALA A 6 -6.38 -4.72 -10.33
CA ALA A 6 -5.94 -3.93 -9.18
C ALA A 6 -4.69 -3.10 -9.51
N GLU A 7 -3.72 -3.65 -10.23
CA GLU A 7 -2.52 -2.95 -10.66
C GLU A 7 -2.86 -1.79 -11.61
N GLN A 8 -3.78 -2.00 -12.56
CA GLN A 8 -4.25 -0.94 -13.45
C GLN A 8 -4.94 0.18 -12.68
N LEU A 9 -5.76 -0.15 -11.69
CA LEU A 9 -6.40 0.84 -10.83
C LEU A 9 -5.39 1.63 -10.01
N LEU A 10 -4.38 0.97 -9.43
CA LEU A 10 -3.28 1.65 -8.73
C LEU A 10 -2.55 2.63 -9.66
N LYS A 11 -2.17 2.18 -10.85
CA LYS A 11 -1.44 3.01 -11.83
C LYS A 11 -2.28 4.18 -12.37
N SER A 12 -3.61 4.02 -12.45
CA SER A 12 -4.50 5.04 -13.00
C SER A 12 -4.96 6.07 -11.97
N ASN A 13 -5.13 5.64 -10.70
CA ASN A 13 -5.77 6.45 -9.67
C ASN A 13 -4.78 7.01 -8.64
N ILE A 14 -3.52 6.53 -8.61
CA ILE A 14 -2.49 7.03 -7.70
C ILE A 14 -1.50 7.92 -8.45
N GLY A 15 -1.60 9.23 -8.20
CA GLY A 15 -0.73 10.25 -8.78
C GLY A 15 0.37 10.75 -7.83
N LEU A 16 1.34 11.46 -8.39
CA LEU A 16 2.33 12.22 -7.63
C LEU A 16 1.64 13.28 -6.76
N ASP A 17 2.18 13.51 -5.57
CA ASP A 17 1.67 14.43 -4.54
C ASP A 17 0.24 14.15 -4.07
N LEU A 18 -0.30 12.97 -4.38
CA LEU A 18 -1.61 12.55 -3.88
C LEU A 18 -1.57 12.43 -2.35
N HIS A 19 -2.51 13.11 -1.68
CA HIS A 19 -2.76 12.95 -0.26
C HIS A 19 -3.66 11.74 -0.01
N LEU A 20 -3.07 10.64 0.44
CA LEU A 20 -3.82 9.43 0.79
C LEU A 20 -4.69 9.61 2.05
N THR A 21 -4.49 10.69 2.80
CA THR A 21 -5.28 11.06 3.96
C THR A 21 -5.38 12.59 4.00
N PRO A 22 -6.35 13.18 3.26
CA PRO A 22 -6.41 14.62 2.98
C PRO A 22 -6.42 15.52 4.21
N GLU A 23 -6.98 15.04 5.33
CA GLU A 23 -7.05 15.76 6.59
C GLU A 23 -5.71 15.80 7.36
N LYS A 24 -4.65 15.20 6.81
CA LYS A 24 -3.33 15.11 7.44
C LYS A 24 -2.24 15.65 6.53
N ASN A 25 -1.22 16.23 7.16
CA ASN A 25 -0.02 16.73 6.49
C ASN A 25 1.01 15.62 6.15
N PHE A 26 0.57 14.37 6.09
CA PHE A 26 1.40 13.20 5.81
C PHE A 26 0.56 12.13 5.10
N LYS A 27 1.21 11.05 4.66
CA LYS A 27 0.71 10.07 3.66
C LYS A 27 0.55 10.67 2.27
N ILE A 28 1.63 11.30 1.82
CA ILE A 28 1.70 11.93 0.50
C ILE A 28 2.51 11.02 -0.42
N VAL A 29 2.00 10.71 -1.60
CA VAL A 29 2.74 9.97 -2.62
C VAL A 29 3.81 10.88 -3.20
N ARG A 30 5.08 10.51 -3.04
CA ARG A 30 6.24 11.30 -3.48
C ARG A 30 6.95 10.72 -4.70
N GLU A 31 6.73 9.44 -4.98
CA GLU A 31 7.19 8.78 -6.20
C GLU A 31 6.16 7.72 -6.58
N ILE A 32 6.03 7.47 -7.88
CA ILE A 32 5.14 6.46 -8.47
C ILE A 32 5.94 5.57 -9.42
N PRO A 33 5.51 4.33 -9.69
CA PRO A 33 6.06 3.52 -10.78
C PRO A 33 6.16 4.32 -12.09
N PRO A 34 7.27 4.21 -12.85
CA PRO A 34 8.33 3.20 -12.77
C PRO A 34 9.50 3.56 -11.82
N TYR A 35 9.29 4.41 -10.81
CA TYR A 35 10.30 4.65 -9.78
C TYR A 35 10.76 3.33 -9.14
N THR A 36 12.07 3.18 -8.93
CA THR A 36 12.69 1.98 -8.34
C THR A 36 13.68 2.37 -7.25
N CYS A 37 13.83 1.49 -6.25
CA CYS A 37 14.87 1.64 -5.23
C CYS A 37 15.65 0.33 -5.02
N LYS A 38 16.93 0.49 -4.67
CA LYS A 38 17.85 -0.63 -4.40
C LYS A 38 17.37 -1.53 -3.26
N ASN A 39 16.57 -1.01 -2.32
CA ASN A 39 16.11 -1.75 -1.14
C ASN A 39 15.23 -2.96 -1.49
N TYR A 40 14.63 -2.98 -2.69
CA TYR A 40 13.74 -4.04 -3.16
C TYR A 40 14.18 -4.56 -4.53
N ASN A 41 15.48 -4.81 -4.72
CA ASN A 41 16.04 -5.34 -5.98
C ASN A 41 15.67 -4.51 -7.22
N ASN A 42 15.53 -3.19 -7.08
CA ASN A 42 15.06 -2.28 -8.13
C ASN A 42 13.66 -2.63 -8.68
N SER A 43 12.79 -3.20 -7.84
CA SER A 43 11.36 -3.37 -8.14
C SER A 43 10.69 -2.00 -8.28
N GLU A 44 9.74 -1.88 -9.21
CA GLU A 44 8.87 -0.72 -9.32
C GLU A 44 8.10 -0.51 -8.01
N GLU A 45 8.06 0.72 -7.52
CA GLU A 45 7.50 1.02 -6.21
C GLU A 45 6.86 2.40 -6.12
N PHE A 46 5.92 2.52 -5.19
CA PHE A 46 5.44 3.80 -4.69
C PHE A 46 6.31 4.24 -3.51
N LYS A 47 6.62 5.53 -3.43
CA LYS A 47 7.21 6.12 -2.22
C LYS A 47 6.18 7.00 -1.54
N VAL A 48 5.82 6.65 -0.31
CA VAL A 48 4.82 7.39 0.46
C VAL A 48 5.48 8.05 1.66
N GLN A 49 5.35 9.36 1.77
CA GLN A 49 5.76 10.13 2.95
C GLN A 49 4.80 9.82 4.10
N VAL A 50 5.26 9.31 5.24
CA VAL A 50 4.41 8.92 6.40
C VAL A 50 4.59 9.82 7.63
N GLY A 51 5.47 10.81 7.55
CA GLY A 51 5.67 11.86 8.55
C GLY A 51 6.37 13.05 7.91
N THR A 52 6.88 14.01 8.68
CA THR A 52 7.49 15.22 8.11
C THR A 52 8.72 14.92 7.24
N ASN A 53 9.59 14.01 7.70
CA ASN A 53 10.87 13.69 7.03
C ASN A 53 11.05 12.19 6.77
N THR A 54 9.98 11.39 6.87
CA THR A 54 10.06 9.94 6.74
C THR A 54 9.17 9.44 5.62
N SER A 55 9.69 8.49 4.85
CA SER A 55 8.94 7.78 3.82
C SER A 55 8.98 6.27 4.05
N VAL A 56 8.04 5.59 3.42
CA VAL A 56 8.01 4.15 3.20
C VAL A 56 8.06 3.90 1.71
N ASN A 57 8.79 2.86 1.32
CA ASN A 57 8.83 2.38 -0.04
C ASN A 57 7.90 1.16 -0.10
N ILE A 58 7.01 1.14 -1.07
CA ILE A 58 5.96 0.13 -1.23
C ILE A 58 6.08 -0.44 -2.65
N PRO A 59 6.83 -1.54 -2.82
CA PRO A 59 6.98 -2.20 -4.11
C PRO A 59 5.66 -2.76 -4.65
N LEU A 60 5.54 -2.84 -5.97
CA LEU A 60 4.39 -3.48 -6.61
C LEU A 60 4.23 -4.94 -6.18
N HIS A 61 5.32 -5.71 -6.05
CA HIS A 61 5.24 -7.09 -5.57
C HIS A 61 4.72 -7.21 -4.13
N MET A 62 4.94 -6.19 -3.29
CA MET A 62 4.37 -6.14 -1.95
C MET A 62 2.87 -5.94 -2.02
N LEU A 63 2.41 -5.03 -2.88
CA LEU A 63 0.98 -4.80 -3.12
C LEU A 63 0.32 -6.08 -3.66
N GLU A 64 0.93 -6.74 -4.64
CA GLU A 64 0.45 -8.03 -5.20
C GLU A 64 0.30 -9.09 -4.12
N THR A 65 1.36 -9.31 -3.34
CA THR A 65 1.36 -10.32 -2.27
C THR A 65 0.29 -10.03 -1.22
N ILE A 66 0.14 -8.76 -0.81
CA ILE A 66 -0.90 -8.36 0.15
C ILE A 66 -2.30 -8.54 -0.45
N PHE A 67 -2.50 -8.21 -1.73
CA PHE A 67 -3.78 -8.35 -2.41
C PHE A 67 -4.22 -9.82 -2.48
N GLU A 68 -3.33 -10.71 -2.93
CA GLU A 68 -3.62 -12.15 -3.01
C GLU A 68 -3.83 -12.77 -1.63
N ALA A 69 -3.00 -12.43 -0.65
CA ALA A 69 -3.21 -12.89 0.72
C ALA A 69 -4.52 -12.36 1.33
N THR A 70 -4.96 -11.17 0.90
CA THR A 70 -6.25 -10.59 1.31
C THR A 70 -7.42 -11.39 0.75
N LYS A 71 -7.37 -11.82 -0.53
CA LYS A 71 -8.38 -12.71 -1.13
C LYS A 71 -8.53 -14.00 -0.33
N LEU A 72 -7.41 -14.58 0.12
CA LEU A 72 -7.39 -15.80 0.94
C LEU A 72 -7.88 -15.58 2.39
N ASN A 73 -7.82 -14.34 2.89
CA ASN A 73 -8.22 -13.98 4.24
C ASN A 73 -9.64 -13.37 4.28
N ASN A 74 -10.62 -14.04 3.68
CA ASN A 74 -12.01 -13.58 3.60
C ASN A 74 -12.12 -12.13 3.06
N ASN A 75 -11.34 -11.81 2.04
CA ASN A 75 -11.24 -10.49 1.43
C ASN A 75 -10.83 -9.36 2.40
N THR A 76 -10.30 -9.68 3.59
CA THR A 76 -9.99 -8.70 4.64
C THR A 76 -8.49 -8.49 4.76
N CYS A 77 -8.00 -7.28 4.47
CA CYS A 77 -6.63 -6.88 4.68
C CYS A 77 -6.47 -6.37 6.12
N ASN A 78 -5.65 -7.08 6.91
CA ASN A 78 -5.40 -6.74 8.30
C ASN A 78 -3.92 -6.93 8.65
N ARG A 79 -3.55 -6.57 9.87
CA ARG A 79 -2.17 -6.67 10.36
C ARG A 79 -1.58 -8.10 10.25
N ALA A 80 -2.39 -9.14 10.44
CA ALA A 80 -1.91 -10.52 10.40
C ALA A 80 -1.33 -10.90 9.03
N ILE A 81 -1.90 -10.36 7.94
CA ILE A 81 -1.35 -10.55 6.60
C ILE A 81 0.08 -10.01 6.50
N PHE A 82 0.33 -8.83 7.09
CA PHE A 82 1.68 -8.25 7.12
C PHE A 82 2.61 -9.01 8.04
N GLU A 83 2.13 -9.53 9.17
CA GLU A 83 2.93 -10.38 10.06
C GLU A 83 3.39 -11.67 9.37
N THR A 84 2.55 -12.26 8.51
CA THR A 84 2.90 -13.46 7.76
C THR A 84 3.84 -13.17 6.58
N ASN A 85 3.53 -12.14 5.77
CA ASN A 85 4.20 -11.94 4.48
C ASN A 85 5.38 -10.96 4.56
N PHE A 86 5.30 -9.95 5.43
CA PHE A 86 6.29 -8.86 5.53
C PHE A 86 6.60 -8.49 6.99
N PRO A 87 7.00 -9.47 7.85
CA PRO A 87 7.23 -9.22 9.27
C PRO A 87 8.37 -8.20 9.51
N ARG A 88 9.39 -8.20 8.65
CA ARG A 88 10.53 -7.28 8.76
C ARG A 88 10.08 -5.83 8.54
N GLU A 89 9.30 -5.60 7.49
CA GLU A 89 8.76 -4.31 7.11
C GLU A 89 7.78 -3.79 8.15
N LEU A 90 6.94 -4.69 8.68
CA LEU A 90 6.01 -4.36 9.76
C LEU A 90 6.74 -3.94 11.04
N ASN A 91 7.79 -4.67 11.43
CA ASN A 91 8.57 -4.38 12.63
C ASN A 91 9.41 -3.10 12.48
N ALA A 92 9.98 -2.87 11.29
CA ALA A 92 10.76 -1.66 11.03
C ALA A 92 9.87 -0.42 10.96
N LYS A 93 8.73 -0.50 10.26
CA LYS A 93 7.79 0.61 10.07
C LYS A 93 6.34 0.11 10.11
N PRO A 94 5.68 0.12 11.28
CA PRO A 94 4.28 -0.29 11.43
C PRO A 94 3.29 0.53 10.56
N CYS A 95 3.70 1.71 10.10
CA CYS A 95 2.93 2.55 9.18
C CYS A 95 2.73 1.94 7.79
N ASN A 96 3.47 0.89 7.42
CA ASN A 96 3.33 0.20 6.13
C ASN A 96 1.90 -0.31 5.90
N VAL A 97 1.29 -0.95 6.91
CA VAL A 97 -0.10 -1.44 6.83
C VAL A 97 -1.07 -0.33 6.45
N HIS A 98 -0.97 0.81 7.14
CA HIS A 98 -1.85 1.94 6.91
C HIS A 98 -1.55 2.71 5.62
N SER A 99 -0.37 2.54 5.02
CA SER A 99 0.00 3.21 3.78
C SER A 99 -0.44 2.36 2.59
N VAL A 100 -0.22 1.04 2.67
CA VAL A 100 -0.71 0.05 1.70
C VAL A 100 -2.24 0.06 1.65
N GLY A 101 -2.91 -0.04 2.80
CA GLY A 101 -4.38 0.00 2.83
C GLY A 101 -4.95 1.29 2.25
N LYS A 102 -4.32 2.44 2.50
CA LYS A 102 -4.75 3.73 1.93
C LYS A 102 -4.45 3.86 0.43
N LEU A 103 -3.37 3.25 -0.08
CA LEU A 103 -3.14 3.16 -1.53
C LEU A 103 -4.26 2.38 -2.21
N PHE A 104 -4.59 1.19 -1.68
CA PHE A 104 -5.69 0.39 -2.22
C PHE A 104 -7.05 1.09 -2.11
N GLU A 105 -7.29 1.81 -1.00
CA GLU A 105 -8.53 2.56 -0.81
C GLU A 105 -8.68 3.70 -1.83
N HIS A 106 -7.64 4.53 -1.99
CA HIS A 106 -7.66 5.60 -2.99
C HIS A 106 -7.77 5.07 -4.42
N ALA A 107 -7.16 3.92 -4.69
CA ALA A 107 -7.26 3.29 -6.00
C ALA A 107 -8.65 2.69 -6.31
N GLY A 108 -9.55 2.61 -5.32
CA GLY A 108 -10.88 1.99 -5.48
C GLY A 108 -10.83 0.47 -5.50
N ILE A 109 -9.86 -0.14 -4.81
CA ILE A 109 -9.65 -1.59 -4.73
C ILE A 109 -10.13 -2.16 -3.40
N MET A 110 -9.95 -1.39 -2.32
CA MET A 110 -10.38 -1.76 -0.98
C MET A 110 -11.17 -0.62 -0.33
N GLN A 111 -11.92 -0.94 0.71
CA GLN A 111 -12.55 0.05 1.59
C GLN A 111 -12.12 -0.19 3.03
N MET A 112 -11.86 0.89 3.78
CA MET A 112 -11.63 0.78 5.22
C MET A 112 -12.94 0.39 5.91
N VAL A 113 -12.96 -0.76 6.58
CA VAL A 113 -14.13 -1.24 7.35
C VAL A 113 -14.04 -0.75 8.79
N ASP A 114 -12.83 -0.72 9.33
CA ASP A 114 -12.54 -0.11 10.64
C ASP A 114 -11.11 0.44 10.69
N LYS A 115 -10.69 0.96 11.85
CA LYS A 115 -9.38 1.60 12.03
C LYS A 115 -8.18 0.71 11.67
N ARG A 116 -8.35 -0.61 11.54
CA ARG A 116 -7.28 -1.59 11.35
C ARG A 116 -7.51 -2.54 10.17
N ASN A 117 -8.72 -2.59 9.63
CA ASN A 117 -9.11 -3.54 8.61
C ASN A 117 -9.60 -2.83 7.34
N TYR A 118 -9.15 -3.34 6.19
CA TYR A 118 -9.65 -2.97 4.88
C TYR A 118 -10.27 -4.21 4.22
N GLN A 119 -11.22 -4.03 3.33
CA GLN A 119 -11.85 -5.14 2.61
C GLN A 119 -11.83 -4.87 1.11
N ILE A 120 -11.55 -5.89 0.29
CA ILE A 120 -11.65 -5.79 -1.18
C ILE A 120 -13.09 -5.48 -1.59
N LEU A 121 -13.25 -4.56 -2.55
CA LEU A 121 -14.53 -4.17 -3.16
C LEU A 121 -15.07 -5.21 -4.15
#